data_AF-A0A414XVZ8-F1
#
_entry.id   AF-A0A414XVZ8-F1
#
_cell.length_a   1.000
_cell.length_b   1.000
_cell.length_c   1.000
_cell.angle_alpha   90.00
_cell.angle_beta   90.00
_cell.angle_gamma   90.00
#
_symmetry.space_group_name_H-M   'P 1'
#
loop_
_entity.id
_entity.type
_entity.pdbx_description
1 polymer ?
#
loop_
_entity_poly.entity_id
_entity_poly.type
_entity_poly.pdbx_seq_one_letter_code
_entity_poly.pdbx_strand_id
1 'polypeptide(L)'
;MKTTSMRNERRMAGWLVLWCMGLLAMAVSSCDSELNVQQQYPFTVETMPVPKQLAKGETTEIRCEVKSEGDFDGTVYTIRYFQYDGTGSLKLENGTVFKPNDRYLLEDAKFRLYYTSRCDEAQNLVVVVENNWGDLVEMEFDFNHADEESENDTESPQPDKE
;
A
#
# COMPACT_ATOMS: atom_id res chain seq x y z
N MET A 1 0.02 44.47 68.87
CA MET A 1 -0.48 45.06 67.61
C MET A 1 0.28 44.45 66.42
N LYS A 2 -0.01 43.20 66.03
CA LYS A 2 0.64 42.51 64.88
C LYS A 2 -0.31 41.58 64.10
N THR A 3 -1.60 41.55 64.44
CA THR A 3 -2.58 40.58 63.89
C THR A 3 -3.24 41.03 62.59
N THR A 4 -3.19 42.33 62.25
CA THR A 4 -3.80 42.85 61.02
C THR A 4 -2.92 42.66 59.77
N SER A 5 -1.58 42.67 59.93
CA SER A 5 -0.61 42.50 58.84
C SER A 5 -0.66 41.09 58.23
N MET A 6 -0.64 40.06 59.08
CA MET A 6 -0.64 38.66 58.62
C MET A 6 -1.94 38.24 57.91
N ARG A 7 -3.08 38.89 58.22
CA ARG A 7 -4.36 38.62 57.54
C ARG A 7 -4.43 39.21 56.14
N ASN A 8 -3.75 40.34 55.91
CA ASN A 8 -3.59 40.96 54.59
C ASN A 8 -2.66 40.10 53.71
N GLU A 9 -1.49 39.71 54.22
CA GLU A 9 -0.50 38.92 53.47
C GLU A 9 -1.04 37.55 53.05
N ARG A 10 -1.82 36.88 53.90
CA ARG A 10 -2.51 35.62 53.55
C ARG A 10 -3.61 35.79 52.50
N ARG A 11 -4.26 36.96 52.44
CA ARG A 11 -5.28 37.28 51.42
C ARG A 11 -4.63 37.62 50.08
N MET A 12 -3.53 38.38 50.09
CA MET A 12 -2.71 38.69 48.91
C MET A 12 -2.06 37.42 48.32
N ALA A 13 -1.50 36.56 49.18
CA ALA A 13 -0.96 35.27 48.76
C ALA A 13 -2.06 34.34 48.20
N GLY A 14 -3.25 34.33 48.81
CA GLY A 14 -4.40 33.58 48.29
C GLY A 14 -4.85 34.06 46.89
N TRP A 15 -4.88 35.38 46.66
CA TRP A 15 -5.20 35.95 45.36
C TRP A 15 -4.12 35.67 44.30
N LEU A 16 -2.84 35.71 44.67
CA LEU A 16 -1.73 35.33 43.78
C LEU A 16 -1.80 33.84 43.38
N VAL A 17 -2.11 32.95 44.33
CA VAL A 17 -2.27 31.51 44.04
C VAL A 17 -3.47 31.26 43.12
N LEU A 18 -4.59 31.95 43.33
CA LEU A 18 -5.77 31.88 42.45
C LEU A 18 -5.46 32.41 41.04
N TRP A 19 -4.68 33.48 40.94
CA TRP A 19 -4.21 34.01 39.66
C TRP A 19 -3.27 33.05 38.92
N CYS A 20 -2.30 32.47 39.62
CA CYS A 20 -1.38 31.48 39.04
C CYS A 20 -2.12 30.20 38.61
N MET A 21 -3.11 29.74 39.38
CA MET A 21 -3.94 28.60 38.96
C MET A 21 -4.84 28.93 37.76
N GLY A 22 -5.36 30.16 37.68
CA GLY A 22 -6.14 30.61 36.52
C GLY A 22 -5.30 30.68 35.23
N LEU A 23 -4.06 31.17 35.32
CA LEU A 23 -3.13 31.20 34.19
C LEU A 23 -2.70 29.80 33.75
N LEU A 24 -2.47 28.89 34.70
CA LEU A 24 -2.13 27.49 34.40
C LEU A 24 -3.31 26.74 33.74
N ALA A 25 -4.55 27.04 34.15
CA ALA A 25 -5.76 26.48 33.55
C ALA A 25 -5.99 26.95 32.10
N MET A 26 -5.60 28.17 31.75
CA MET A 26 -5.66 28.67 30.36
C MET A 26 -4.53 28.13 29.47
N ALA A 27 -3.39 27.72 30.06
CA ALA A 27 -2.28 27.15 29.29
C ALA A 27 -2.53 25.69 28.86
N VAL A 28 -3.41 24.95 29.57
CA VAL A 28 -3.73 23.55 29.24
C VAL A 28 -4.87 23.41 28.23
N SER A 29 -5.60 24.49 27.91
CA SER A 29 -6.69 24.49 26.91
C SER A 29 -6.21 24.72 25.47
N SER A 30 -4.90 24.89 25.24
CA SER A 30 -4.31 25.07 23.90
C SER A 30 -3.76 23.78 23.29
N CYS A 31 -3.93 22.63 23.93
CA CYS A 31 -3.62 21.35 23.32
C CYS A 31 -4.79 20.89 22.43
N ASP A 32 -5.13 21.69 21.40
CA ASP A 32 -5.75 21.15 20.20
C ASP A 32 -4.64 20.43 19.43
N SER A 33 -4.27 19.26 19.94
CA SER A 33 -3.51 18.29 19.17
C SER A 33 -4.51 17.66 18.21
N GLU A 34 -4.87 18.39 17.15
CA GLU A 34 -5.14 17.76 15.86
C GLU A 34 -3.82 17.11 15.43
N LEU A 35 -3.55 15.96 16.04
CA LEU A 35 -2.48 15.07 15.67
C LEU A 35 -2.93 14.53 14.31
N ASN A 36 -2.55 15.23 13.25
CA ASN A 36 -2.64 14.74 11.88
C ASN A 36 -1.63 13.60 11.77
N VAL A 37 -1.95 12.47 12.38
CA VAL A 37 -1.24 11.21 12.21
C VAL A 37 -1.43 10.87 10.74
N GLN A 38 -0.41 11.13 9.93
CA GLN A 38 -0.32 10.60 8.57
C GLN A 38 -0.18 9.09 8.71
N GLN A 39 -1.30 8.42 8.87
CA GLN A 39 -1.36 6.97 9.03
C GLN A 39 -1.15 6.37 7.64
N GLN A 40 0.08 5.92 7.38
CA GLN A 40 0.37 5.09 6.22
C GLN A 40 -0.39 3.77 6.41
N TYR A 41 -1.38 3.52 5.57
CA TYR A 41 -2.03 2.22 5.53
C TYR A 41 -1.31 1.35 4.50
N PRO A 42 -0.94 0.11 4.86
CA PRO A 42 -0.44 -0.82 3.88
C PRO A 42 -1.50 -1.03 2.80
N PHE A 43 -1.04 -1.26 1.58
CA PHE A 43 -1.91 -1.63 0.47
C PHE A 43 -1.41 -2.93 -0.15
N THR A 44 -2.31 -3.65 -0.79
CA THR A 44 -2.00 -4.82 -1.60
C THR A 44 -2.54 -4.60 -3.01
N VAL A 45 -2.09 -5.45 -3.93
CA VAL A 45 -2.65 -5.51 -5.29
C VAL A 45 -3.12 -6.92 -5.53
N GLU A 46 -4.43 -7.10 -5.68
CA GLU A 46 -5.01 -8.38 -6.03
C GLU A 46 -4.96 -8.57 -7.54
N THR A 47 -4.49 -9.73 -7.99
CA THR A 47 -4.41 -10.08 -9.41
C THR A 47 -5.29 -11.28 -9.71
N MET A 48 -6.09 -11.22 -10.78
CA MET A 48 -6.82 -12.39 -11.27
C MET A 48 -5.86 -13.42 -11.88
N PRO A 49 -6.22 -14.72 -11.88
CA PRO A 49 -5.41 -15.75 -12.52
C PRO A 49 -5.12 -15.45 -14.00
N VAL A 50 -3.87 -15.68 -14.41
CA VAL A 50 -3.37 -15.51 -15.78
C VAL A 50 -3.04 -16.87 -16.39
N PRO A 51 -3.04 -17.03 -17.73
CA PRO A 51 -2.60 -18.27 -18.35
C PRO A 51 -1.11 -18.52 -18.06
N LYS A 52 -0.73 -19.79 -17.90
CA LYS A 52 0.68 -20.19 -17.74
C LYS A 52 1.47 -20.20 -19.06
N GLN A 53 0.77 -20.25 -20.20
CA GLN A 53 1.38 -20.35 -21.53
C GLN A 53 0.88 -19.25 -22.45
N LEU A 54 1.77 -18.73 -23.29
CA LEU A 54 1.49 -17.72 -24.31
C LEU A 54 2.26 -18.01 -25.59
N ALA A 55 1.54 -18.13 -26.70
CA ALA A 55 2.13 -18.19 -28.02
C ALA A 55 2.71 -16.84 -28.45
N LYS A 56 3.68 -16.82 -29.36
CA LYS A 56 4.19 -15.57 -29.95
C LYS A 56 3.08 -14.77 -30.64
N GLY A 57 2.93 -13.51 -30.23
CA GLY A 57 1.89 -12.60 -30.71
C GLY A 57 0.58 -12.67 -29.91
N GLU A 58 0.42 -13.66 -29.02
CA GLU A 58 -0.73 -13.76 -28.15
C GLU A 58 -0.71 -12.64 -27.10
N THR A 59 -1.91 -12.16 -26.74
CA THR A 59 -2.09 -11.14 -25.71
C THR A 59 -2.96 -11.69 -24.60
N THR A 60 -2.50 -11.56 -23.36
CA THR A 60 -3.29 -11.84 -22.16
C THR A 60 -3.70 -10.57 -21.44
N GLU A 61 -4.89 -10.61 -20.82
CA GLU A 61 -5.40 -9.57 -19.95
C GLU A 61 -5.07 -9.94 -18.49
N ILE A 62 -4.39 -9.06 -17.79
CA ILE A 62 -4.09 -9.16 -16.37
C ILE A 62 -4.97 -8.13 -15.66
N ARG A 63 -5.91 -8.61 -14.83
CA ARG A 63 -6.81 -7.73 -14.07
C ARG A 63 -6.25 -7.53 -12.68
N CYS A 64 -6.08 -6.27 -12.30
CA CYS A 64 -5.52 -5.89 -11.02
C CYS A 64 -6.48 -4.98 -10.25
N GLU A 65 -6.46 -5.08 -8.93
CA GLU A 65 -7.16 -4.17 -8.03
C GLU A 65 -6.28 -3.80 -6.84
N VAL A 66 -6.00 -2.51 -6.66
CA VAL A 66 -5.39 -1.98 -5.46
C VAL A 66 -6.41 -2.07 -4.32
N LYS A 67 -6.00 -2.71 -3.21
CA LYS A 67 -6.77 -2.77 -1.96
C LYS A 67 -6.02 -2.00 -0.89
N SER A 68 -6.62 -0.93 -0.39
CA SER A 68 -6.14 -0.19 0.79
C SER A 68 -6.99 -0.54 2.01
N GLU A 69 -6.35 -0.62 3.19
CA GLU A 69 -7.06 -0.85 4.46
C GLU A 69 -7.84 0.39 4.97
N GLY A 70 -7.72 1.53 4.28
CA GLY A 70 -8.39 2.78 4.61
C GLY A 70 -8.70 3.63 3.37
N ASP A 71 -9.61 4.59 3.54
CA ASP A 71 -10.05 5.52 2.50
C ASP A 71 -9.34 6.87 2.75
N PHE A 72 -8.18 7.06 2.10
CA PHE A 72 -7.39 8.28 2.25
C PHE A 72 -7.42 9.10 0.97
N ASP A 73 -8.10 10.26 1.05
CA ASP A 73 -8.09 11.30 0.02
C ASP A 73 -6.67 11.88 -0.10
N GLY A 74 -5.89 11.37 -1.05
CA GLY A 74 -4.53 11.85 -1.33
C GLY A 74 -3.50 10.77 -1.66
N THR A 75 -3.87 9.49 -1.62
CA THR A 75 -3.01 8.44 -2.15
C THR A 75 -2.89 8.57 -3.65
N VAL A 76 -1.66 8.62 -4.14
CA VAL A 76 -1.36 8.55 -5.56
C VAL A 76 -0.52 7.31 -5.80
N TYR A 77 -0.99 6.45 -6.70
CA TYR A 77 -0.28 5.25 -7.11
C TYR A 77 0.39 5.48 -8.45
N THR A 78 1.60 4.95 -8.57
CA THR A 78 2.33 4.83 -9.83
C THR A 78 2.65 3.39 -10.11
N ILE A 79 2.81 3.05 -11.37
CA ILE A 79 3.10 1.70 -11.84
C ILE A 79 4.32 1.73 -12.75
N ARG A 80 5.19 0.74 -12.59
CA ARG A 80 6.34 0.48 -13.48
C ARG A 80 6.46 -1.00 -13.78
N TYR A 81 7.26 -1.31 -14.77
CA TYR A 81 7.45 -2.68 -15.26
C TYR A 81 8.92 -2.94 -15.57
N PHE A 82 9.36 -4.18 -15.38
CA PHE A 82 10.62 -4.69 -15.88
C PHE A 82 10.46 -6.10 -16.45
N GLN A 83 11.17 -6.38 -17.55
CA GLN A 83 11.22 -7.71 -18.16
C GLN A 83 12.57 -8.34 -17.87
N TYR A 84 12.60 -9.45 -17.12
CA TYR A 84 13.83 -10.19 -16.86
C TYR A 84 14.14 -11.13 -18.02
N ASP A 85 13.15 -11.94 -18.43
CA ASP A 85 13.32 -12.97 -19.45
C ASP A 85 12.33 -12.81 -20.62
N GLY A 86 12.73 -13.34 -21.77
CA GLY A 86 11.95 -13.33 -23.00
C GLY A 86 11.78 -11.94 -23.62
N THR A 87 10.78 -11.79 -24.48
CA THR A 87 10.47 -10.49 -25.10
C THR A 87 8.97 -10.33 -25.26
N GLY A 88 8.45 -9.19 -24.80
CA GLY A 88 7.06 -8.81 -24.99
C GLY A 88 6.83 -7.31 -24.96
N SER A 89 5.56 -6.92 -24.87
CA SER A 89 5.18 -5.53 -24.61
C SER A 89 3.99 -5.47 -23.69
N LEU A 90 4.09 -4.68 -22.63
CA LEU A 90 3.02 -4.42 -21.69
C LEU A 90 2.31 -3.09 -22.00
N LYS A 91 0.98 -3.10 -21.94
CA LYS A 91 0.15 -1.90 -22.07
C LYS A 91 -0.81 -1.76 -20.92
N LEU A 92 -1.12 -0.53 -20.54
CA LEU A 92 -2.24 -0.20 -19.67
C LEU A 92 -3.53 -0.13 -20.49
N GLU A 93 -4.68 -0.27 -19.85
CA GLU A 93 -5.99 -0.24 -20.52
C GLU A 93 -6.29 1.08 -21.25
N ASN A 94 -5.73 2.20 -20.79
CA ASN A 94 -5.82 3.49 -21.47
C ASN A 94 -4.93 3.59 -22.74
N GLY A 95 -4.26 2.50 -23.11
CA GLY A 95 -3.41 2.41 -24.30
C GLY A 95 -1.95 2.82 -24.08
N THR A 96 -1.58 3.26 -22.87
CA THR A 96 -0.20 3.59 -22.53
C THR A 96 0.69 2.36 -22.68
N VAL A 97 1.73 2.46 -23.52
CA VAL A 97 2.72 1.40 -23.70
C VAL A 97 3.85 1.62 -22.70
N PHE A 98 4.09 0.64 -21.85
CA PHE A 98 5.16 0.73 -20.86
C PHE A 98 6.53 0.66 -21.53
N LYS A 99 7.43 1.51 -21.06
CA LYS A 99 8.87 1.34 -21.22
C LYS A 99 9.42 0.75 -19.93
N PRO A 100 10.36 -0.21 -20.01
CA PRO A 100 10.98 -0.77 -18.81
C PRO A 100 11.54 0.32 -17.90
N ASN A 101 11.23 0.25 -16.61
CA ASN A 101 11.61 1.19 -15.55
C ASN A 101 11.02 2.61 -15.61
N ASP A 102 10.25 2.97 -16.64
CA ASP A 102 9.48 4.21 -16.62
C ASP A 102 8.27 4.06 -15.68
N ARG A 103 7.94 5.14 -14.97
CA ARG A 103 6.77 5.21 -14.06
C ARG A 103 5.60 5.91 -14.74
N TYR A 104 4.42 5.37 -14.51
CA TYR A 104 3.16 5.88 -15.04
C TYR A 104 2.16 6.05 -13.90
N LEU A 105 1.28 7.04 -14.01
CA LEU A 105 0.22 7.28 -13.03
C LEU A 105 -0.87 6.20 -13.18
N LEU A 106 -1.34 5.65 -12.06
CA LEU A 106 -2.58 4.87 -12.01
C LEU A 106 -3.74 5.80 -11.64
N GLU A 107 -4.70 5.95 -12.54
CA GLU A 107 -5.87 6.81 -12.35
C GLU A 107 -6.97 6.11 -11.54
N ASP A 108 -7.05 4.78 -11.65
CA ASP A 108 -8.07 3.95 -11.03
C ASP A 108 -7.44 2.84 -10.17
N ALA A 109 -8.11 2.49 -9.06
CA ALA A 109 -7.71 1.36 -8.23
C ALA A 109 -7.87 0.02 -8.95
N LYS A 110 -8.87 -0.10 -9.83
CA LYS A 110 -9.07 -1.25 -10.71
C LYS A 110 -8.50 -0.91 -12.07
N PHE A 111 -7.52 -1.69 -12.51
CA PHE A 111 -6.90 -1.47 -13.80
C PHE A 111 -6.60 -2.79 -14.51
N ARG A 112 -6.38 -2.69 -15.82
CA ARG A 112 -6.02 -3.84 -16.64
C ARG A 112 -4.72 -3.62 -17.38
N LEU A 113 -3.90 -4.65 -17.38
CA LEU A 113 -2.69 -4.72 -18.18
C LEU A 113 -2.90 -5.70 -19.33
N TYR A 114 -2.34 -5.37 -20.48
CA TYR A 114 -2.35 -6.22 -21.67
C TYR A 114 -0.90 -6.56 -22.02
N TYR A 115 -0.50 -7.79 -21.73
CA TYR A 115 0.81 -8.28 -22.09
C TYR A 115 0.74 -9.06 -23.39
N THR A 116 1.48 -8.59 -24.41
CA THR A 116 1.63 -9.29 -25.69
C THR A 116 2.99 -9.96 -25.76
N SER A 117 3.01 -11.28 -25.84
CA SER A 117 4.23 -12.07 -26.06
C SER A 117 4.82 -11.79 -27.46
N ARG A 118 6.14 -11.69 -27.56
CA ARG A 118 6.87 -11.57 -28.84
C ARG A 118 7.89 -12.68 -29.06
N CYS A 119 7.94 -13.67 -28.18
CA CYS A 119 8.80 -14.84 -28.27
C CYS A 119 8.02 -16.13 -28.01
N ASP A 120 8.66 -17.26 -28.29
CA ASP A 120 8.15 -18.61 -28.00
C ASP A 120 8.86 -19.24 -26.78
N GLU A 121 9.79 -18.49 -26.17
CA GLU A 121 10.58 -18.89 -25.00
C GLU A 121 9.84 -18.61 -23.68
N ALA A 122 10.46 -19.03 -22.56
CA ALA A 122 10.06 -18.65 -21.22
C ALA A 122 10.20 -17.13 -21.00
N GLN A 123 9.27 -16.56 -20.24
CA GLN A 123 9.16 -15.12 -20.04
C GLN A 123 8.87 -14.86 -18.57
N ASN A 124 9.62 -13.93 -17.99
CA ASN A 124 9.42 -13.46 -16.64
C ASN A 124 9.38 -11.93 -16.66
N LEU A 125 8.36 -11.38 -16.01
CA LEU A 125 8.23 -9.96 -15.84
C LEU A 125 7.69 -9.58 -14.48
N VAL A 126 8.16 -8.44 -13.98
CA VAL A 126 7.73 -7.86 -12.71
C VAL A 126 7.06 -6.52 -12.97
N VAL A 127 5.87 -6.36 -12.40
CA VAL A 127 5.12 -5.11 -12.35
C VAL A 127 5.15 -4.62 -10.91
N VAL A 128 5.49 -3.35 -10.71
CA VAL A 128 5.54 -2.75 -9.37
C VAL A 128 4.57 -1.60 -9.30
N VAL A 129 3.71 -1.61 -8.29
CA VAL A 129 2.86 -0.48 -7.91
C VAL A 129 3.47 0.17 -6.68
N GLU A 130 3.70 1.48 -6.75
CA GLU A 130 4.33 2.29 -5.69
C GLU A 130 3.37 3.42 -5.32
N ASN A 131 3.15 3.66 -4.03
CA ASN A 131 2.39 4.83 -3.56
C ASN A 131 3.33 6.04 -3.34
N ASN A 132 2.76 7.22 -3.17
CA ASN A 132 3.50 8.47 -2.90
C ASN A 132 4.10 8.57 -1.48
N TRP A 133 3.93 7.54 -0.63
CA TRP A 133 4.51 7.46 0.71
C TRP A 133 5.71 6.51 0.81
N GLY A 134 6.05 5.83 -0.29
CA GLY A 134 7.22 4.96 -0.38
C GLY A 134 6.93 3.48 -0.22
N ASP A 135 5.67 3.08 0.00
CA ASP A 135 5.30 1.66 -0.01
C ASP A 135 5.17 1.17 -1.46
N LEU A 136 5.52 -0.10 -1.67
CA LEU A 136 5.46 -0.75 -2.97
C LEU A 136 4.97 -2.18 -2.85
N VAL A 137 4.34 -2.65 -3.92
CA VAL A 137 3.89 -4.03 -4.11
C VAL A 137 4.39 -4.51 -5.46
N GLU A 138 5.11 -5.63 -5.45
CA GLU A 138 5.59 -6.28 -6.67
C GLU A 138 4.67 -7.45 -7.04
N MET A 139 4.37 -7.56 -8.34
CA MET A 139 3.63 -8.65 -8.94
C MET A 139 4.51 -9.28 -10.02
N GLU A 140 4.83 -10.55 -9.86
CA GLU A 140 5.65 -11.32 -10.79
C GLU A 140 4.76 -12.20 -11.67
N PHE A 141 5.07 -12.26 -12.96
CA PHE A 141 4.33 -13.07 -13.92
C PHE A 141 5.29 -13.90 -14.76
N ASP A 142 5.06 -15.21 -14.71
CA ASP A 142 5.79 -16.21 -15.47
C ASP A 142 4.91 -16.82 -16.56
N PHE A 143 5.45 -16.83 -17.78
CA PHE A 143 4.82 -17.48 -18.92
C PHE A 143 5.80 -18.45 -19.57
N ASN A 144 5.31 -19.62 -19.98
CA ASN A 144 6.07 -20.68 -20.67
C ASN A 144 7.26 -21.24 -19.86
N HIS A 145 7.33 -21.03 -18.54
CA HIS A 145 8.23 -21.79 -17.67
C HIS A 145 7.70 -23.22 -17.48
N ALA A 146 8.61 -24.19 -17.44
CA ALA A 146 8.24 -25.56 -17.09
C ALA A 146 7.78 -25.60 -15.63
N ASP A 147 6.63 -26.21 -15.37
CA ASP A 147 6.18 -26.45 -14.01
C ASP A 147 7.19 -27.40 -13.33
N GLU A 148 7.91 -26.95 -12.29
CA GLU A 148 8.78 -27.83 -11.49
C GLU A 148 8.00 -28.73 -10.51
N GLU A 149 6.66 -28.74 -10.53
CA GLU A 149 5.85 -29.56 -9.61
C GLU A 149 4.71 -30.30 -10.33
N SER A 150 5.00 -31.55 -10.70
CA SER A 150 4.03 -32.63 -10.68
C SER A 150 4.59 -33.79 -9.85
N GLU A 151 4.89 -33.56 -8.58
CA GLU A 151 5.11 -34.63 -7.63
C GLU A 151 4.31 -34.35 -6.34
N ASN A 152 3.46 -35.32 -6.01
CA ASN A 152 2.80 -35.54 -4.73
C ASN A 152 1.41 -34.92 -4.48
N ASP A 153 0.41 -35.41 -5.22
CA ASP A 153 -0.96 -35.59 -4.69
C ASP A 153 -1.42 -37.03 -4.97
N THR A 154 -0.78 -38.01 -4.33
CA THR A 154 -1.37 -39.35 -4.20
C THR A 154 -0.91 -40.03 -2.91
N GLU A 155 -1.44 -39.60 -1.76
CA GLU A 155 -1.78 -40.54 -0.70
C GLU A 155 -2.81 -39.93 0.26
N SER A 156 -4.08 -40.21 0.01
CA SER A 156 -5.10 -40.17 1.07
C SER A 156 -5.10 -41.55 1.75
N PRO A 157 -4.81 -41.67 3.06
CA PRO A 157 -4.96 -42.93 3.75
C PRO A 157 -6.46 -43.29 3.84
N GLN A 158 -6.87 -44.41 3.25
CA GLN A 158 -8.18 -45.00 3.55
C GLN A 158 -8.18 -45.51 4.99
N PRO A 159 -9.19 -45.20 5.82
CA PRO A 159 -9.35 -45.86 7.11
C PRO A 159 -9.84 -47.29 6.87
N ASP A 160 -9.03 -48.25 7.32
CA ASP A 160 -9.43 -49.67 7.39
C ASP A 160 -10.65 -49.81 8.30
N LYS A 161 -11.63 -50.56 7.82
CA LYS A 161 -12.79 -51.00 8.58
C LYS A 161 -12.43 -52.31 9.27
N GLU A 162 -12.57 -52.34 10.59
CA GLU A 162 -12.81 -53.57 11.37
C GLU A 162 -14.04 -53.37 12.26
#